data_AF-A0AAE4K0Z2-F1
#
_entry.id   AF-A0AAE4K0Z2-F1
#
_cell.length_a   1.000
_cell.length_b   1.000
_cell.length_c   1.000
_cell.angle_alpha   90.00
_cell.angle_beta   90.00
_cell.angle_gamma   90.00
#
_symmetry.space_group_name_H-M   'P 1'
#
loop_
_entity.id
_entity.type
_entity.pdbx_description
1 polymer ?
#
loop_
_entity_poly.entity_id
_entity_poly.type
_entity_poly.pdbx_seq_one_letter_code
_entity_poly.pdbx_strand_id
1 'polypeptide(L)'
;MSDYLDQNEQIYRHLKPRELIHGEIYTESIIEPKSSLSLDDKKIELIRNSLVRFHGNISPLIVRRVHKEDDTFYEILHGADVFYAAKSIKLEKLSAWVLKLTDDEVEIAKQEICQLMSPIDLYNLEESLKTLQEQENKLYLLQKKRLDTIDRILKIINPVSTTIKINSVSLEDLMKIKGIKNTSARKIIDKRPYTDIQDFANKQSRNIVNALKNCGQIIVFD
;
A
#
# COMPACT_ATOMS: atom_id res chain seq x y z
N MET A 1 -6.68 -4.22 -61.89
CA MET A 1 -5.46 -5.02 -61.66
C MET A 1 -4.72 -4.56 -60.38
N SER A 2 -5.42 -4.17 -59.31
CA SER A 2 -4.80 -3.65 -58.07
C SER A 2 -5.03 -4.55 -56.84
N ASP A 3 -6.11 -5.34 -56.82
CA ASP A 3 -6.46 -6.17 -55.65
C ASP A 3 -5.68 -7.48 -55.54
N TYR A 4 -5.12 -7.98 -56.64
CA TYR A 4 -4.36 -9.25 -56.68
C TYR A 4 -2.97 -9.16 -56.03
N LEU A 5 -2.34 -7.96 -56.04
CA LEU A 5 -1.05 -7.74 -55.39
C LEU A 5 -1.21 -7.68 -53.86
N ASP A 6 -2.33 -7.14 -53.37
CA ASP A 6 -2.63 -6.99 -51.94
C ASP A 6 -2.99 -8.35 -51.30
N GLN A 7 -3.77 -9.19 -51.99
CA GLN A 7 -4.05 -10.55 -51.51
C GLN A 7 -2.79 -11.42 -51.42
N ASN A 8 -1.89 -11.34 -52.40
CA ASN A 8 -0.64 -12.10 -52.35
C ASN A 8 0.27 -11.61 -51.21
N GLU A 9 0.36 -10.30 -50.94
CA GLU A 9 1.12 -9.78 -49.81
C GLU A 9 0.53 -10.23 -48.46
N GLN A 10 -0.80 -10.23 -48.34
CA GLN A 10 -1.51 -10.72 -47.14
C GLN A 10 -1.30 -12.24 -46.95
N ILE A 11 -1.34 -13.02 -48.03
CA ILE A 11 -1.04 -14.45 -48.03
C ILE A 11 0.42 -14.69 -47.62
N TYR A 12 1.38 -13.91 -48.12
CA TYR A 12 2.79 -13.99 -47.73
C TYR A 12 3.04 -13.62 -46.25
N ARG A 13 2.27 -12.68 -45.68
CA ARG A 13 2.32 -12.34 -44.24
C ARG A 13 1.74 -13.43 -43.35
N HIS A 14 0.79 -14.22 -43.85
CA HIS A 14 0.11 -15.26 -43.08
C HIS A 14 0.65 -16.69 -43.30
N LEU A 15 1.37 -16.94 -44.40
CA LEU A 15 1.98 -18.24 -44.73
C LEU A 15 3.47 -18.36 -44.41
N LYS A 16 4.17 -17.25 -44.09
CA LYS A 16 5.49 -17.37 -43.49
C LYS A 16 5.34 -17.97 -42.08
N PRO A 17 6.04 -19.06 -41.73
CA PRO A 17 6.15 -19.48 -40.35
C PRO A 17 6.54 -18.25 -39.52
N ARG A 18 5.71 -17.86 -38.54
CA ARG A 18 6.07 -16.79 -37.61
C ARG A 18 7.37 -17.23 -36.94
N GLU A 19 8.42 -16.42 -37.06
CA GLU A 19 9.71 -16.71 -36.45
C GLU A 19 9.49 -16.98 -34.96
N LEU A 20 9.82 -18.20 -34.54
CA LEU A 20 9.45 -18.74 -33.24
C LEU A 20 10.07 -17.89 -32.12
N ILE A 21 9.23 -17.24 -31.33
CA ILE A 21 9.60 -16.53 -30.09
C ILE A 21 9.98 -17.56 -29.00
N HIS A 22 9.49 -18.81 -29.11
CA HIS A 22 9.81 -19.97 -28.26
C HIS A 22 9.98 -21.21 -29.15
N GLY A 23 11.02 -22.02 -28.95
CA GLY A 23 11.23 -23.23 -29.77
C GLY A 23 12.23 -24.21 -29.18
N GLU A 24 12.23 -25.44 -29.69
CA GLU A 24 13.24 -26.44 -29.39
C GLU A 24 14.53 -26.12 -30.16
N ILE A 25 15.62 -25.92 -29.45
CA ILE A 25 16.96 -25.72 -30.01
C ILE A 25 17.84 -26.93 -29.69
N TYR A 26 18.76 -27.26 -30.57
CA TYR A 26 19.73 -28.30 -30.30
C TYR A 26 20.74 -27.83 -29.24
N THR A 27 21.03 -28.71 -28.28
CA THR A 27 21.98 -28.42 -27.20
C THR A 27 23.37 -28.09 -27.74
N GLU A 28 23.77 -28.69 -28.86
CA GLU A 28 25.06 -28.44 -29.52
C GLU A 28 25.15 -27.09 -30.23
N SER A 29 24.02 -26.47 -30.61
CA SER A 29 23.98 -25.15 -31.22
C SER A 29 24.11 -24.02 -30.19
N ILE A 30 24.16 -24.34 -28.89
CA ILE A 30 24.32 -23.38 -27.81
C ILE A 30 25.80 -23.07 -27.61
N ILE A 31 26.15 -21.78 -27.61
CA ILE A 31 27.49 -21.30 -27.34
C ILE A 31 27.79 -21.50 -25.86
N GLU A 32 28.79 -22.32 -25.56
CA GLU A 32 29.21 -22.60 -24.20
C GLU A 32 29.71 -21.31 -23.51
N PRO A 33 29.15 -20.93 -22.35
CA PRO A 33 29.59 -19.75 -21.61
C PRO A 33 31.07 -19.88 -21.21
N LYS A 34 31.87 -18.82 -21.42
CA LYS A 34 33.33 -18.79 -21.17
C LYS A 34 33.76 -18.88 -19.69
N SER A 35 32.89 -19.36 -18.80
CA SER A 35 33.12 -19.66 -17.37
C SER A 35 33.71 -18.53 -16.50
N SER A 36 32.84 -17.94 -15.67
CA SER A 36 33.20 -17.43 -14.33
C SER A 36 32.07 -17.56 -13.30
N LEU A 37 30.92 -18.15 -13.67
CA LEU A 37 29.86 -18.43 -12.71
C LEU A 37 30.22 -19.67 -11.88
N SER A 38 30.37 -19.48 -10.57
CA SER A 38 30.28 -20.53 -9.57
C SER A 38 28.90 -21.18 -9.67
N LEU A 39 28.76 -22.18 -10.52
CA LEU A 39 27.53 -22.94 -10.64
C LEU A 39 27.41 -23.87 -9.43
N ASP A 40 26.26 -23.85 -8.78
CA ASP A 40 25.96 -24.73 -7.66
C ASP A 40 25.64 -26.15 -8.18
N ASP A 41 26.54 -27.09 -7.91
CA ASP A 41 26.38 -28.50 -8.29
C ASP A 41 25.06 -29.09 -7.79
N LYS A 42 24.58 -28.68 -6.60
CA LYS A 42 23.29 -29.15 -6.06
C LYS A 42 22.12 -28.66 -6.92
N LYS A 43 22.18 -27.42 -7.38
CA LYS A 43 21.17 -26.85 -8.27
C LYS A 43 21.15 -27.57 -9.62
N ILE A 44 22.32 -27.83 -10.21
CA ILE A 44 22.44 -28.58 -11.46
C ILE A 44 21.87 -30.00 -11.32
N GLU A 45 22.17 -30.70 -10.23
CA GLU A 45 21.61 -32.01 -9.90
C GLU A 45 20.08 -32.00 -9.86
N LEU A 46 19.49 -31.01 -9.17
CA LEU A 46 18.04 -30.85 -9.09
C LEU A 46 17.41 -30.60 -10.47
N ILE A 47 18.02 -29.71 -11.27
CA ILE A 47 17.54 -29.40 -12.62
C ILE A 47 17.65 -30.65 -13.50
N ARG A 48 18.75 -31.39 -13.45
CA ARG A 48 18.90 -32.64 -14.23
C ARG A 48 17.82 -33.66 -13.88
N ASN A 49 17.54 -33.86 -12.59
CA ASN A 49 16.48 -34.78 -12.17
C ASN A 49 15.11 -34.32 -12.68
N SER A 50 14.88 -33.02 -12.75
CA SER A 50 13.70 -32.44 -13.39
C SER A 50 13.66 -32.73 -14.90
N LEU A 51 14.76 -32.50 -15.63
CA LEU A 51 14.86 -32.78 -17.08
C LEU A 51 14.50 -34.22 -17.42
N VAL A 52 15.06 -35.18 -16.68
CA VAL A 52 14.79 -36.61 -16.88
C VAL A 52 13.33 -36.95 -16.56
N ARG A 53 12.79 -36.41 -15.46
CA ARG A 53 11.42 -36.70 -15.03
C ARG A 53 10.37 -36.16 -16.01
N PHE A 54 10.56 -34.94 -16.49
CA PHE A 54 9.57 -34.25 -17.32
C PHE A 54 9.87 -34.32 -18.81
N HIS A 55 10.98 -34.96 -19.21
CA HIS A 55 11.43 -35.10 -20.59
C HIS A 55 11.60 -33.73 -21.29
N GLY A 56 12.01 -32.71 -20.54
CA GLY A 56 12.13 -31.33 -20.99
C GLY A 56 12.47 -30.37 -19.86
N ASN A 57 12.89 -29.15 -20.18
CA ASN A 57 13.24 -28.15 -19.17
C ASN A 57 12.03 -27.37 -18.68
N ILE A 58 11.76 -27.46 -17.38
CA ILE A 58 10.83 -26.59 -16.66
C ILE A 58 11.48 -25.23 -16.39
N SER A 59 12.77 -25.26 -16.03
CA SER A 59 13.55 -24.03 -15.80
C SER A 59 13.72 -23.28 -17.12
N PRO A 60 13.50 -21.96 -17.12
CA PRO A 60 13.57 -21.17 -18.35
C PRO A 60 15.00 -21.13 -18.88
N LEU A 61 15.13 -21.38 -20.17
CA LEU A 61 16.35 -21.15 -20.94
C LEU A 61 16.07 -19.98 -21.89
N ILE A 62 16.79 -18.88 -21.73
CA ILE A 62 16.64 -17.69 -22.56
C ILE A 62 17.94 -17.47 -23.31
N VAL A 63 17.83 -17.39 -24.64
CA VAL A 63 18.98 -17.27 -25.54
C VAL A 63 18.74 -16.15 -26.55
N ARG A 64 19.83 -15.63 -27.13
CA ARG A 64 19.75 -14.84 -28.36
C ARG A 64 20.34 -15.61 -29.52
N ARG A 65 19.83 -15.34 -30.72
CA ARG A 65 20.36 -15.91 -31.96
C ARG A 65 21.66 -15.20 -32.36
N VAL A 66 22.68 -15.96 -32.72
CA VAL A 66 23.96 -15.48 -33.22
C VAL A 66 24.25 -16.19 -34.54
N HIS A 67 24.38 -15.43 -35.63
CA HIS A 67 24.76 -15.98 -36.92
C HIS A 67 26.29 -15.98 -37.03
N LYS A 68 26.86 -17.15 -37.36
CA LYS A 68 28.28 -17.28 -37.69
C LYS A 68 28.36 -17.99 -39.03
N GLU A 69 28.86 -17.28 -40.04
CA GLU A 69 28.90 -17.78 -41.42
C GLU A 69 27.48 -18.19 -41.87
N ASP A 70 27.28 -19.44 -42.28
CA ASP A 70 25.99 -20.00 -42.71
C ASP A 70 25.22 -20.70 -41.57
N ASP A 71 25.81 -20.81 -40.38
CA ASP A 71 25.24 -21.53 -39.24
C ASP A 71 24.58 -20.59 -38.22
N THR A 72 23.59 -21.15 -37.51
CA THR A 72 22.86 -20.45 -36.45
C THR A 72 23.23 -21.03 -35.09
N PHE A 73 23.81 -20.19 -34.23
CA PHE A 73 24.13 -20.52 -32.85
C PHE A 73 23.28 -19.70 -31.87
N TYR A 74 23.32 -20.09 -30.60
CA TYR A 74 22.55 -19.45 -29.55
C TYR A 74 23.46 -19.04 -28.38
N GLU A 75 23.51 -17.76 -28.05
CA GLU A 75 24.17 -17.29 -26.84
C GLU A 75 23.18 -17.29 -25.66
N ILE A 76 23.59 -17.85 -24.53
CA ILE A 76 22.78 -17.90 -23.31
C ILE A 76 22.72 -16.51 -22.65
N LEU A 77 21.49 -16.03 -22.42
CA LEU A 77 21.22 -14.85 -21.59
C LEU A 77 20.87 -15.26 -20.16
N HIS A 78 20.12 -16.35 -19.99
CA HIS A 78 19.74 -16.91 -18.69
C HIS A 78 19.53 -18.42 -18.78
N GLY A 79 19.77 -19.13 -17.67
CA GLY A 79 19.58 -20.59 -17.57
C GLY A 79 20.82 -21.41 -17.96
N ALA A 80 22.02 -20.92 -17.69
CA ALA A 80 23.25 -21.67 -17.97
C ALA A 80 23.31 -23.02 -17.24
N ASP A 81 22.76 -23.08 -16.03
CA ASP A 81 22.56 -24.31 -15.24
C ASP A 81 21.68 -25.35 -15.97
N VAL A 82 20.64 -24.92 -16.68
CA VAL A 82 19.81 -25.79 -17.53
C VAL A 82 20.64 -26.40 -18.65
N PHE A 83 21.45 -25.58 -19.33
CA PHE A 83 22.35 -26.05 -20.38
C PHE A 83 23.35 -27.10 -19.86
N TYR A 84 24.02 -26.85 -18.73
CA TYR A 84 24.97 -27.81 -18.17
C TYR A 84 24.29 -29.10 -17.69
N ALA A 85 23.12 -29.00 -17.07
CA ALA A 85 22.33 -30.16 -16.67
C ALA A 85 21.96 -31.02 -17.89
N ALA A 86 21.50 -30.39 -18.98
CA ALA A 86 21.15 -31.06 -20.23
C ALA A 86 22.36 -31.71 -20.93
N LYS A 87 23.49 -31.00 -20.99
CA LYS A 87 24.76 -31.50 -21.53
C LYS A 87 25.24 -32.75 -20.78
N SER A 88 25.07 -32.78 -19.45
CA SER A 88 25.50 -33.92 -18.62
C SER A 88 24.73 -35.23 -18.91
N ILE A 89 23.49 -35.15 -19.38
CA ILE A 89 22.66 -36.30 -19.77
C ILE A 89 22.59 -36.49 -21.30
N LYS A 90 23.35 -35.71 -22.06
CA LYS A 90 23.33 -35.70 -23.54
C LYS A 90 21.94 -35.51 -24.12
N LEU A 91 21.16 -34.61 -23.52
CA LEU A 91 19.84 -34.25 -24.04
C LEU A 91 20.02 -33.51 -25.38
N GLU A 92 19.37 -34.00 -26.43
CA GLU A 92 19.56 -33.49 -27.80
C GLU A 92 19.00 -32.08 -27.97
N LYS A 93 17.83 -31.80 -27.38
CA LYS A 93 17.08 -30.56 -27.57
C LYS A 93 16.61 -29.95 -26.26
N LEU A 94 16.52 -28.62 -26.24
CA LEU A 94 16.01 -27.82 -25.13
C LEU A 94 14.95 -26.86 -25.62
N SER A 95 13.90 -26.67 -24.82
CA SER A 95 12.94 -25.59 -25.05
C SER A 95 13.55 -24.28 -24.59
N ALA A 96 13.66 -23.32 -25.51
CA ALA A 96 14.27 -22.02 -25.24
C ALA A 96 13.40 -20.86 -25.73
N TRP A 97 13.51 -19.73 -25.04
CA TRP A 97 13.03 -18.45 -25.50
C TRP A 97 14.13 -17.80 -26.32
N VAL A 98 13.86 -17.54 -27.60
CA VAL A 98 14.84 -17.01 -28.54
C VAL A 98 14.55 -15.54 -28.77
N LEU A 99 15.45 -14.68 -28.30
CA LEU A 99 15.36 -13.24 -28.45
C LEU A 99 16.18 -12.75 -29.64
N LYS A 100 15.66 -11.74 -30.33
CA LYS A 100 16.39 -11.00 -31.36
C LYS A 100 16.99 -9.76 -30.69
N LEU A 101 18.26 -9.85 -30.32
CA LEU A 101 19.00 -8.78 -29.66
C LEU A 101 20.28 -8.48 -30.43
N THR A 102 20.58 -7.20 -30.61
CA THR A 102 21.88 -6.70 -31.04
C THR A 102 22.94 -6.93 -29.96
N ASP A 103 24.23 -6.79 -30.29
CA ASP A 103 25.31 -6.92 -29.32
C ASP A 103 25.23 -5.88 -28.19
N ASP A 104 24.75 -4.67 -28.49
CA ASP A 104 24.62 -3.58 -27.51
C ASP A 104 23.48 -3.83 -26.50
N GLU A 105 22.44 -4.57 -26.90
CA GLU A 105 21.26 -4.85 -26.05
C GLU A 105 21.47 -6.05 -25.10
N VAL A 106 22.49 -6.89 -25.34
CA VAL A 106 22.70 -8.15 -24.61
C VAL A 106 22.88 -7.93 -23.12
N GLU A 107 23.74 -6.98 -22.76
CA GLU A 107 24.11 -6.78 -21.37
C GLU A 107 22.96 -6.18 -20.58
N ILE A 108 22.22 -5.25 -21.20
CA ILE A 108 20.99 -4.67 -20.64
C ILE A 108 19.96 -5.78 -20.43
N ALA A 109 19.73 -6.62 -21.44
CA ALA A 109 18.78 -7.73 -21.33
C ALA A 109 19.19 -8.75 -20.26
N LYS A 110 20.48 -9.11 -20.16
CA LYS A 110 21.00 -9.98 -19.10
C LYS A 110 20.73 -9.40 -17.72
N GLN A 111 20.93 -8.09 -17.55
CA GLN A 111 20.66 -7.39 -16.29
C GLN A 111 19.17 -7.40 -15.94
N GLU A 112 18.30 -7.04 -16.88
CA GLU A 112 16.85 -7.03 -16.67
C GLU A 112 16.31 -8.43 -16.35
N ILE A 113 16.73 -9.45 -17.09
CA ILE A 113 16.34 -10.83 -16.84
C ILE A 113 16.80 -11.28 -15.46
N CYS A 114 18.04 -10.96 -15.06
CA CYS A 114 18.53 -11.26 -13.72
C CYS A 114 17.70 -10.59 -12.62
N GLN A 115 17.26 -9.34 -12.82
CA GLN A 115 16.40 -8.64 -11.85
C GLN A 115 15.02 -9.29 -11.75
N LEU A 116 14.42 -9.66 -12.87
CA LEU A 116 13.10 -10.32 -12.90
C LEU A 116 13.12 -11.74 -12.32
N MET A 117 14.22 -12.47 -12.56
CA MET A 117 14.42 -13.85 -12.11
C MET A 117 15.09 -13.94 -10.74
N SER A 118 15.50 -12.80 -10.15
CA SER A 118 15.93 -12.75 -8.76
C SER A 118 14.81 -13.30 -7.90
N PRO A 119 15.11 -14.11 -6.87
CA PRO A 119 14.14 -14.36 -5.82
C PRO A 119 13.59 -13.01 -5.39
N ILE A 120 12.26 -12.89 -5.35
CA ILE A 120 11.63 -11.80 -4.59
C ILE A 120 12.26 -11.91 -3.22
N ASP A 121 12.95 -10.86 -2.78
CA ASP A 121 13.59 -10.85 -1.48
C ASP A 121 12.50 -10.75 -0.41
N LEU A 122 11.85 -11.89 -0.16
CA LEU A 122 10.74 -12.06 0.76
C LEU A 122 11.14 -11.58 2.16
N TYR A 123 12.43 -11.66 2.48
CA TYR A 123 13.00 -11.16 3.72
C TYR A 123 12.92 -9.64 3.81
N ASN A 124 13.32 -8.92 2.75
CA ASN A 124 13.17 -7.46 2.68
C ASN A 124 11.70 -7.02 2.69
N LEU A 125 10.80 -7.85 2.15
CA LEU A 125 9.36 -7.57 2.17
C LEU A 125 8.79 -7.70 3.59
N GLU A 126 9.16 -8.75 4.33
CA GLU A 126 8.75 -8.94 5.73
C GLU A 126 9.26 -7.81 6.63
N GLU A 127 10.51 -7.38 6.46
CA GLU A 127 11.07 -6.25 7.21
C GLU A 127 10.37 -4.93 6.88
N SER A 128 10.05 -4.71 5.60
CA SER A 128 9.27 -3.55 5.15
C SER A 128 7.85 -3.55 5.72
N LEU A 129 7.18 -4.72 5.75
CA LEU A 129 5.84 -4.87 6.34
C LEU A 129 5.84 -4.58 7.83
N LYS A 130 6.85 -5.08 8.56
CA LYS A 130 7.00 -4.80 10.00
C LYS A 130 7.21 -3.32 10.25
N THR A 131 8.05 -2.66 9.45
CA THR A 131 8.31 -1.22 9.53
C THR A 131 7.03 -0.40 9.30
N LEU A 132 6.23 -0.76 8.28
CA LEU A 132 4.96 -0.10 8.00
C LEU A 132 3.96 -0.25 9.16
N GLN A 133 3.89 -1.44 9.76
CA GLN A 133 3.02 -1.72 10.89
C GLN A 133 3.41 -0.90 12.14
N GLU A 134 4.71 -0.72 12.39
CA GLU A 134 5.20 0.16 13.47
C GLU A 134 4.83 1.63 13.24
N GLN A 135 4.92 2.11 12.00
CA GLN A 135 4.53 3.47 11.64
C GLN A 135 3.02 3.71 11.81
N GLU A 136 2.19 2.75 11.41
CA GLU A 136 0.73 2.81 11.57
C GLU A 136 0.34 2.92 13.05
N ASN A 137 0.95 2.09 13.91
CA ASN A 137 0.74 2.14 15.36
C ASN A 137 1.12 3.50 15.96
N LYS A 138 2.26 4.06 15.54
CA LYS A 138 2.71 5.39 15.98
C LYS A 138 1.72 6.48 15.56
N LEU A 139 1.18 6.39 14.35
CA LEU A 139 0.20 7.34 13.82
C LEU A 139 -1.11 7.27 14.60
N TYR A 140 -1.58 6.07 14.94
CA TYR A 140 -2.74 5.86 15.80
C TYR A 140 -2.57 6.49 17.19
N LEU A 141 -1.41 6.27 17.83
CA LEU A 141 -1.07 6.87 19.13
C LEU A 141 -1.06 8.40 19.07
N LEU A 142 -0.53 8.99 17.99
CA LEU A 142 -0.53 10.44 17.78
C LEU A 142 -1.95 10.99 17.60
N GLN A 143 -2.80 10.30 16.84
CA GLN A 143 -4.20 10.70 16.68
C GLN A 143 -4.94 10.69 18.02
N LYS A 144 -4.75 9.65 18.84
CA LYS A 144 -5.33 9.57 20.19
C LYS A 144 -4.89 10.73 21.08
N LYS A 145 -3.59 11.04 21.09
CA LYS A 145 -3.05 12.21 21.85
C LYS A 145 -3.65 13.53 21.38
N ARG A 146 -3.87 13.70 20.08
CA ARG A 146 -4.53 14.90 19.54
C ARG A 146 -5.97 15.01 20.02
N LEU A 147 -6.74 13.93 19.99
CA LEU A 147 -8.10 13.88 20.53
C LEU A 147 -8.15 14.24 22.01
N ASP A 148 -7.27 13.66 22.83
CA ASP A 148 -7.19 13.97 24.26
C ASP A 148 -6.85 15.45 24.50
N THR A 149 -5.98 16.03 23.66
CA THR A 149 -5.62 17.45 23.74
C THR A 149 -6.81 18.33 23.36
N ILE A 150 -7.55 17.98 22.32
CA ILE A 150 -8.78 18.68 21.91
C ILE A 150 -9.81 18.64 23.06
N ASP A 151 -10.02 17.49 23.68
CA ASP A 151 -10.95 17.35 24.82
C ASP A 151 -10.55 18.24 26.01
N ARG A 152 -9.25 18.30 26.32
CA ARG A 152 -8.72 19.22 27.34
C ARG A 152 -8.95 20.69 26.97
N ILE A 153 -8.69 21.05 25.72
CA ILE A 153 -8.91 22.43 25.23
C ILE A 153 -10.40 22.79 25.29
N LEU A 154 -11.30 21.88 24.88
CA LEU A 154 -12.74 22.09 24.96
C LEU A 154 -13.21 22.31 26.41
N LYS A 155 -12.66 21.58 27.38
CA LYS A 155 -12.92 21.79 28.81
C LYS A 155 -12.44 23.16 29.32
N ILE A 156 -11.37 23.71 28.75
CA ILE A 156 -10.82 25.02 29.12
C ILE A 156 -11.61 26.16 28.47
N ILE A 157 -11.89 26.05 27.17
CA ILE A 157 -12.57 27.11 26.39
C ILE A 157 -14.06 27.15 26.72
N ASN A 158 -14.65 26.01 27.05
CA ASN A 158 -16.06 25.87 27.36
C ASN A 158 -16.20 25.22 28.75
N PRO A 159 -15.90 25.95 29.85
CA PRO A 159 -16.48 25.56 31.13
C PRO A 159 -17.97 25.75 30.91
N VAL A 160 -18.69 24.66 30.60
CA VAL A 160 -20.12 24.62 30.28
C VAL A 160 -20.77 25.90 30.74
N SER A 161 -21.06 26.84 29.82
CA SER A 161 -21.86 28.01 30.18
C SER A 161 -23.25 27.43 30.47
N THR A 162 -23.41 26.90 31.68
CA THR A 162 -24.60 26.24 32.15
C THR A 162 -25.68 27.27 32.06
N THR A 163 -26.49 27.15 31.03
CA THR A 163 -27.57 28.09 30.81
C THR A 163 -28.57 27.81 31.92
N ILE A 164 -28.79 28.77 32.80
CA ILE A 164 -29.78 28.66 33.87
C ILE A 164 -31.10 29.18 33.33
N LYS A 165 -32.05 28.27 33.16
CA LYS A 165 -33.45 28.61 32.90
C LYS A 165 -34.11 29.05 34.21
N ILE A 166 -34.27 30.36 34.41
CA ILE A 166 -34.60 30.93 35.73
C ILE A 166 -35.99 30.53 36.24
N ASN A 167 -36.94 30.22 35.35
CA ASN A 167 -38.30 29.84 35.71
C ASN A 167 -38.44 28.33 35.96
N SER A 168 -37.55 27.50 35.41
CA SER A 168 -37.59 26.03 35.59
C SER A 168 -36.45 25.43 36.42
N VAL A 169 -35.42 26.20 36.76
CA VAL A 169 -34.25 25.70 37.52
C VAL A 169 -34.64 25.19 38.92
N SER A 170 -34.05 24.07 39.34
CA SER A 170 -34.30 23.48 40.65
C SER A 170 -33.72 24.32 41.81
N LEU A 171 -34.20 24.09 43.03
CA LEU A 171 -33.66 24.74 44.23
C LEU A 171 -32.18 24.40 44.44
N GLU A 172 -31.79 23.15 44.19
CA GLU A 172 -30.41 22.68 44.36
C GLU A 172 -29.46 23.34 43.37
N ASP A 173 -29.89 23.55 42.12
CA ASP A 173 -29.08 24.20 41.10
C ASP A 173 -28.93 25.70 41.35
N LEU A 174 -29.97 26.39 41.86
CA LEU A 174 -29.83 27.77 42.31
C LEU A 174 -28.84 27.93 43.46
N MET A 175 -28.74 26.94 44.35
CA MET A 175 -27.80 26.95 45.47
C MET A 175 -26.35 26.72 45.05
N LYS A 176 -26.09 26.20 43.84
CA LYS A 176 -24.74 26.10 43.26
C LYS A 176 -24.19 27.47 42.83
N ILE A 177 -25.04 28.50 42.74
CA ILE A 177 -24.64 29.86 42.39
C ILE A 177 -24.01 30.55 43.60
N LYS A 178 -22.75 30.97 43.46
CA LYS A 178 -22.01 31.68 44.49
C LYS A 178 -22.76 32.95 44.92
N GLY A 179 -23.14 33.03 46.20
CA GLY A 179 -23.90 34.15 46.77
C GLY A 179 -25.40 33.92 46.93
N ILE A 180 -25.94 32.82 46.38
CA ILE A 180 -27.33 32.39 46.62
C ILE A 180 -27.37 31.34 47.72
N LYS A 181 -28.02 31.67 48.83
CA LYS A 181 -28.30 30.73 49.93
C LYS A 181 -29.73 30.17 49.78
N ASN A 182 -30.05 29.10 50.50
CA ASN A 182 -31.38 28.46 50.51
C ASN A 182 -32.54 29.48 50.63
N THR A 183 -32.41 30.47 51.52
CA THR A 183 -33.42 31.53 51.69
C THR A 183 -33.60 32.42 50.46
N SER A 184 -32.51 32.72 49.74
CA SER A 184 -32.56 33.46 48.47
C SER A 184 -33.08 32.59 47.33
N ALA A 185 -32.70 31.32 47.26
CA ALA A 185 -33.18 30.38 46.26
C ALA A 185 -34.70 30.18 46.33
N ARG A 186 -35.25 30.02 47.54
CA ARG A 186 -36.71 29.96 47.76
C ARG A 186 -37.41 31.24 47.30
N LYS A 187 -36.88 32.41 47.68
CA LYS A 187 -37.42 33.71 47.22
C LYS A 187 -37.43 33.87 45.71
N ILE A 188 -36.47 33.26 45.00
CA ILE A 188 -36.45 33.25 43.53
C ILE A 188 -37.57 32.34 43.01
N ILE A 189 -37.74 31.14 43.56
CA ILE A 189 -38.77 30.18 43.15
C ILE A 189 -40.18 30.73 43.43
N ASP A 190 -40.42 31.28 44.62
CA ASP A 190 -41.73 31.76 45.07
C ASP A 190 -42.29 32.92 44.21
N LYS A 191 -41.41 33.64 43.51
CA LYS A 191 -41.76 34.82 42.70
C LYS A 191 -41.68 34.58 41.20
N ARG A 192 -41.50 33.32 40.78
CA ARG A 192 -41.66 32.91 39.38
C ARG A 192 -43.12 33.06 38.95
N PRO A 193 -43.41 33.28 37.65
CA PRO A 193 -42.43 33.44 36.57
C PRO A 193 -41.88 34.88 36.46
N TYR A 194 -40.72 34.98 35.82
CA TYR A 194 -40.10 36.22 35.40
C TYR A 194 -40.14 36.35 33.89
N THR A 195 -40.56 37.51 33.37
CA THR A 195 -40.62 37.76 31.93
C THR A 195 -39.26 38.16 31.35
N ASP A 196 -38.49 38.95 32.10
CA ASP A 196 -37.19 39.45 31.67
C ASP A 196 -36.31 39.85 32.87
N ILE A 197 -35.11 40.34 32.57
CA ILE A 197 -34.13 40.76 33.57
C ILE A 197 -34.57 41.97 34.40
N GLN A 198 -35.41 42.86 33.86
CA GLN A 198 -35.93 44.02 34.60
C GLN A 198 -37.02 43.58 35.58
N ASP A 199 -37.94 42.73 35.15
CA ASP A 199 -38.97 42.13 36.01
C ASP A 199 -38.34 41.36 37.18
N PHE A 200 -37.29 40.57 36.90
CA PHE A 200 -36.50 39.92 37.92
C PHE A 200 -35.86 40.91 38.91
N ALA A 201 -35.24 41.98 38.40
CA ALA A 201 -34.58 42.98 39.23
C ALA A 201 -35.54 43.78 40.13
N ASN A 202 -36.78 43.97 39.68
CA ASN A 202 -37.82 44.67 40.45
C ASN A 202 -38.42 43.77 41.55
N LYS A 203 -38.55 42.47 41.29
CA LYS A 203 -39.12 41.50 42.24
C LYS A 203 -38.13 41.01 43.29
N GLN A 204 -36.83 41.09 43.04
CA GLN A 204 -35.77 40.54 43.90
C GLN A 204 -34.90 41.59 44.57
N SER A 205 -34.16 41.17 45.61
CA SER A 205 -33.23 42.06 46.29
C SER A 205 -31.97 42.31 45.45
N ARG A 206 -31.34 43.47 45.61
CA ARG A 206 -30.09 43.84 44.92
C ARG A 206 -28.99 42.79 45.07
N ASN A 207 -28.90 42.14 46.22
CA ASN A 207 -27.93 41.09 46.48
C ASN A 207 -28.14 39.86 45.60
N ILE A 208 -29.41 39.46 45.38
CA ILE A 208 -29.76 38.32 44.52
C ILE A 208 -29.46 38.66 43.05
N VAL A 209 -29.83 39.86 42.61
CA VAL A 209 -29.58 40.34 41.24
C VAL A 209 -28.07 40.39 40.95
N ASN A 210 -27.27 40.90 41.89
CA ASN A 210 -25.81 40.98 41.75
C ASN A 210 -25.15 39.59 41.78
N ALA A 211 -25.65 38.66 42.59
CA ALA A 211 -25.14 37.29 42.61
C ALA A 211 -25.35 36.60 41.25
N LEU A 212 -26.51 36.81 40.62
CA LEU A 212 -26.84 36.24 39.32
C LEU A 212 -26.10 36.94 38.16
N LYS A 213 -25.95 38.26 38.17
CA LYS A 213 -25.16 38.97 37.14
C LYS A 213 -23.68 38.57 37.14
N ASN A 214 -23.14 38.21 38.30
CA ASN A 214 -21.72 37.86 38.46
C ASN A 214 -21.47 36.34 38.52
N CYS A 215 -22.47 35.50 38.24
CA CYS A 215 -22.32 34.04 38.38
C CYS A 215 -21.55 33.37 37.23
N GLY A 216 -21.21 34.11 36.17
CA GLY A 216 -20.51 33.57 34.99
C GLY A 216 -21.35 32.61 34.14
N GLN A 217 -22.65 32.51 34.41
CA GLN A 217 -23.59 31.65 33.69
C GLN A 217 -24.58 32.48 32.87
N ILE A 218 -25.08 31.93 31.77
CA ILE A 218 -26.08 32.59 30.92
C ILE A 218 -27.46 32.36 31.54
N ILE A 219 -28.18 33.43 31.84
CA ILE A 219 -29.54 33.35 32.41
C ILE A 219 -30.55 33.47 31.27
N VAL A 220 -31.43 32.48 31.17
CA VAL A 220 -32.54 32.46 30.21
C VAL A 220 -33.86 32.57 30.96
N PHE A 221 -34.71 33.47 30.48
CA PHE A 221 -36.10 33.66 30.92
C PHE A 221 -36.98 32.83 30.00
N ASP A 222 -37.34 31.64 30.47
CA ASP A 222 -38.13 30.63 29.76
C ASP A 222 -39.64 30.74 30.04
#